data_AF-A0A937YLJ6-F1
#
_entry.id   AF-A0A937YLJ6-F1
#
_cell.length_a   1.000
_cell.length_b   1.000
_cell.length_c   1.000
_cell.angle_alpha   90.00
_cell.angle_beta   90.00
_cell.angle_gamma   90.00
#
_symmetry.space_group_name_H-M   'P 1'
#
loop_
_entity.id
_entity.type
_entity.pdbx_description
1 polymer ?
#
loop_
_entity_poly.entity_id
_entity_poly.type
_entity_poly.pdbx_seq_one_letter_code
_entity_poly.pdbx_strand_id
1 'polypeptide(L)' 'QTNGVIERFFRTFKEQVVHGRIYQTIDDVRDAVRVFVDRYNAQWLIAKNDYRSPNDARTAWDQSAFRLAA' A
#
# COMPACT_ATOMS: atom_id res chain seq x y z
N GLN A 1 -18.60 8.85 -3.94
CA GLN A 1 -17.61 8.92 -2.83
C GLN A 1 -16.65 7.75 -3.02
N THR A 2 -15.61 7.92 -3.85
CA THR A 2 -14.91 6.73 -4.42
C THR A 2 -13.38 6.79 -4.37
N ASN A 3 -12.76 7.94 -4.07
CA ASN A 3 -11.30 8.10 -4.15
C ASN A 3 -10.55 8.23 -2.80
N GLY A 4 -11.24 8.22 -1.65
CA GLY A 4 -10.60 8.52 -0.35
C GLY A 4 -9.42 7.62 0.04
N VAL A 5 -9.40 6.34 -0.39
CA VAL A 5 -8.29 5.42 -0.11
C VAL A 5 -7.05 5.80 -0.93
N ILE A 6 -7.22 6.02 -2.24
CA ILE A 6 -6.09 6.37 -3.11
C ILE A 6 -5.57 7.78 -2.82
N GLU A 7 -6.46 8.71 -2.46
CA GLU A 7 -6.10 10.05 -2.02
C GLU A 7 -5.26 10.02 -0.74
N ARG A 8 -5.64 9.18 0.24
CA ARG A 8 -4.86 8.99 1.46
C ARG A 8 -3.51 8.34 1.18
N PHE A 9 -3.48 7.32 0.31
CA PHE A 9 -2.23 6.68 -0.11
C PHE A 9 -1.23 7.70 -0.67
N PHE A 10 -1.64 8.50 -1.67
CA PHE A 10 -0.73 9.46 -2.28
C PHE A 10 -0.33 10.59 -1.34
N ARG A 11 -1.23 11.01 -0.44
CA ARG A 11 -0.90 11.99 0.61
C ARG A 11 0.21 11.46 1.52
N THR A 12 0.03 10.25 2.06
CA THR A 12 1.01 9.62 2.95
C THR A 12 2.32 9.31 2.22
N PHE A 13 2.27 8.88 0.95
CA PHE A 13 3.45 8.67 0.12
C PHE A 13 4.27 9.96 -0.03
N LYS A 14 3.62 11.06 -0.41
CA LYS A 14 4.29 12.35 -0.56
C LYS A 14 4.92 12.82 0.75
N GLU A 15 4.19 12.70 1.86
CA GLU A 15 4.68 13.09 3.18
C GLU A 15 5.90 12.27 3.64
N GLN A 16 5.92 10.96 3.40
CA GLN A 16 6.97 10.08 3.93
C GLN A 16 8.18 9.93 2.99
N VAL A 17 7.97 9.97 1.68
CA VAL A 17 8.98 9.63 0.67
C VAL A 17 9.43 10.84 -0.15
N VAL A 18 8.57 11.85 -0.37
CA VAL A 18 8.88 12.95 -1.29
C VAL A 18 9.27 14.23 -0.57
N HIS A 19 8.43 14.69 0.36
CA HIS A 19 8.58 16.00 0.98
C HIS A 19 9.83 16.05 1.88
N GLY A 20 10.70 17.03 1.66
CA GLY A 20 11.90 17.27 2.47
C GLY A 20 13.00 16.21 2.34
N ARG A 21 12.89 15.27 1.38
CA ARG A 21 13.90 14.25 1.12
C ARG A 21 14.73 14.64 -0.10
N ILE A 22 16.05 14.47 0.02
CA ILE A 22 16.99 14.61 -1.10
C ILE A 22 17.65 13.24 -1.30
N TYR A 23 17.56 12.75 -2.53
CA TYR A 23 18.16 11.50 -2.96
C TYR A 23 19.34 11.81 -3.87
N GLN A 24 20.44 11.05 -3.75
CA GLN A 24 21.62 11.28 -4.57
C GLN A 24 21.49 10.60 -5.93
N THR A 25 20.79 9.47 -5.95
CA THR A 25 20.58 8.68 -7.17
C THR A 25 19.11 8.32 -7.36
N ILE A 26 18.76 7.92 -8.58
CA ILE A 26 17.46 7.33 -8.87
C ILE A 26 17.23 6.01 -8.12
N ASP A 27 18.30 5.30 -7.78
CA ASP A 27 18.18 4.03 -7.07
C ASP A 27 17.76 4.26 -5.61
N ASP A 28 18.30 5.30 -4.96
CA ASP A 28 17.88 5.69 -3.61
C ASP A 28 16.38 6.01 -3.54
N VAL A 29 15.83 6.66 -4.58
CA VAL A 29 14.39 6.93 -4.70
C VAL A 29 13.62 5.62 -4.82
N ARG A 30 14.07 4.70 -5.69
CA ARG A 30 13.41 3.42 -5.90
C ARG A 30 13.38 2.59 -4.62
N ASP A 31 14.47 2.58 -3.85
CA ASP A 31 14.53 1.87 -2.57
C ASP A 31 13.59 2.48 -1.54
N ALA A 32 13.54 3.80 -1.42
CA ALA A 32 12.59 4.46 -0.53
C ALA A 32 11.13 4.15 -0.92
N VAL A 33 10.82 4.12 -2.22
CA VAL A 33 9.50 3.74 -2.74
C VAL A 33 9.17 2.29 -2.40
N ARG A 34 10.10 1.35 -2.61
CA ARG A 34 9.91 -0.08 -2.28
C ARG A 34 9.60 -0.26 -0.80
N VAL A 35 10.42 0.33 0.07
CA VAL A 35 10.23 0.26 1.53
C VAL A 35 8.87 0.83 1.95
N PHE A 36 8.45 1.95 1.34
CA PHE A 36 7.13 2.52 1.61
C PHE A 36 6.00 1.58 1.18
N VAL A 37 6.06 1.05 -0.05
CA VAL A 37 5.02 0.16 -0.61
C VAL A 37 4.91 -1.13 0.22
N ASP A 38 6.05 -1.74 0.57
CA ASP A 38 6.08 -2.96 1.38
C ASP A 38 5.42 -2.73 2.75
N ARG A 39 5.80 -1.64 3.43
CA ARG A 39 5.21 -1.30 4.74
C ARG A 39 3.73 -0.97 4.64
N TYR A 40 3.34 -0.17 3.65
CA TYR A 40 1.93 0.19 3.46
C TYR A 40 1.07 -1.06 3.22
N ASN A 41 1.51 -1.93 2.31
CA ASN A 41 0.76 -3.12 1.95
C ASN A 41 0.72 -4.17 3.07
N ALA A 42 1.75 -4.24 3.91
CA ALA A 42 1.82 -5.19 5.03
C ALA A 42 1.10 -4.70 6.30
N GLN A 43 1.09 -3.39 6.58
CA GLN A 43 0.73 -2.90 7.91
C GLN A 43 -0.47 -1.94 7.94
N TRP A 44 -0.84 -1.34 6.80
CA TRP A 44 -1.85 -0.29 6.82
C TRP A 44 -3.27 -0.85 6.84
N LEU A 45 -4.00 -0.66 7.94
CA LEU A 45 -5.37 -1.17 8.05
C LEU A 45 -6.36 -0.25 7.32
N ILE A 46 -7.07 -0.81 6.37
CA ILE A 46 -8.04 -0.07 5.55
C ILE A 46 -9.45 -0.48 5.96
N ALA A 47 -10.27 0.48 6.42
CA ALA A 47 -11.64 0.20 6.85
C ALA A 47 -12.50 -0.45 5.74
N LYS A 48 -12.27 -0.09 4.47
CA LYS A 48 -12.93 -0.72 3.31
C LYS A 48 -12.56 -2.21 3.13
N ASN A 49 -11.44 -2.65 3.69
CA ASN A 49 -10.98 -4.03 3.67
C ASN A 49 -11.29 -4.73 5.00
N ASP A 50 -12.32 -4.29 5.73
CA ASP A 50 -12.64 -4.78 7.09
C ASP A 50 -11.45 -4.64 8.05
N TYR A 51 -10.75 -3.50 7.97
CA TYR A 51 -9.56 -3.22 8.76
C TYR A 51 -8.43 -4.23 8.57
N ARG A 52 -8.33 -4.84 7.39
CA ARG A 52 -7.18 -5.65 6.96
C ARG A 52 -6.15 -4.81 6.22
N SER A 53 -4.90 -5.27 6.23
CA SER A 53 -3.88 -4.74 5.33
C SER A 53 -4.22 -5.06 3.87
N PRO A 54 -3.69 -4.32 2.89
CA PRO A 54 -3.82 -4.67 1.48
C PRO A 54 -3.38 -6.11 1.17
N ASN A 55 -2.28 -6.58 1.77
CA ASN A 55 -1.80 -7.95 1.58
C ASN A 55 -2.79 -8.97 2.14
N ASP A 56 -3.28 -8.76 3.37
CA ASP A 56 -4.24 -9.68 3.98
C ASP A 56 -5.56 -9.74 3.19
N ALA A 57 -6.03 -8.58 2.71
CA ALA A 57 -7.23 -8.49 1.89
C ALA A 57 -7.07 -9.25 0.57
N ARG A 58 -5.91 -9.12 -0.10
CA ARG A 58 -5.56 -9.86 -1.31
C ARG A 58 -5.55 -11.37 -1.03
N THR A 59 -4.83 -11.82 0.00
CA THR A 59 -4.75 -13.23 0.37
C THR A 59 -6.13 -13.82 0.67
N ALA A 60 -6.98 -13.10 1.42
CA ALA A 60 -8.34 -13.55 1.70
C ALA A 60 -9.20 -13.69 0.44
N TRP A 61 -9.04 -12.78 -0.53
CA TRP A 61 -9.71 -12.84 -1.83
C TRP A 61 -9.20 -14.01 -2.68
N ASP A 62 -7.89 -14.25 -2.75
CA ASP A 62 -7.33 -15.38 -3.50
C ASP A 62 -7.82 -16.73 -2.92
N GLN A 63 -7.88 -16.84 -1.59
CA GLN A 63 -8.39 -18.02 -0.90
C GLN A 63 -9.89 -18.25 -1.09
N SER A 64 -10.69 -17.18 -1.22
CA SER A 64 -12.13 -17.33 -1.50
C SER A 64 -12.35 -17.71 -2.97
N ALA A 65 -11.62 -17.10 -3.89
CA ALA A 65 -11.66 -17.42 -5.31
C ALA A 65 -11.27 -18.89 -5.57
N PHE A 66 -10.23 -19.39 -4.91
CA PHE A 66 -9.82 -20.79 -5.01
C PHE A 66 -10.92 -21.75 -4.53
N ARG A 67 -11.58 -21.43 -3.40
CA ARG A 67 -12.70 -22.23 -2.86
C ARG A 67 -13.94 -22.24 -3.75
N LEU A 68 -14.15 -21.22 -4.58
CA LEU A 68 -15.27 -21.16 -5.52
C LEU A 68 -14.99 -21.90 -6.83
N ALA A 69 -13.72 -22.21 -7.13
CA ALA A 69 -13.30 -22.90 -8.34
C ALA A 69 -13.07 -24.41 -8.14
N ALA A 70 -13.16 -24.91 -6.90
CA ALA A 70 -13.04 -26.31 -6.51
C ALA A 70 -14.42 -26.92 -6.24
#